data_AF-A0A075R8F6-F1
#
_entry.id   AF-A0A075R8F6-F1
#
_cell.length_a   1.000
_cell.length_b   1.000
_cell.length_c   1.000
_cell.angle_alpha   90.00
_cell.angle_beta   90.00
_cell.angle_gamma   90.00
#
_symmetry.space_group_name_H-M   'P 1'
#
loop_
_entity.id
_entity.type
_entity.pdbx_description
1 polymer ?
#
loop_
_entity_poly.entity_id
_entity_poly.type
_entity_poly.pdbx_seq_one_letter_code
_entity_poly.pdbx_strand_id
1 'polypeptide(L)'
;MFTFLKNMFEKKQPVKERLPFYDIVCPYCFAKYSPDQVVFRATHHRDDDENYALQEDEILNQYRDKFGLDAIEELEAVIDPATIPQENQLYVDQVLVGLTDRYGMVTKRRLCPKCHNELPITAGKAPSNIISIVGASQVGKSVYMTSLIHTLQNTTANHFNAACMPLNAQISRKFRENYEAPLFERGQLLDSTQKEKRQEPFIFQFIFKDSEQPPLILVFFDVAGEGMVDREYLELYASHVKNSSGILFLVDPLQIRTIRDKIMFNVGDEPGEFTARYDEPREVLITLFENFIGYEEQSKTNIPTAVVMTKSDMLHMLKEDDSEYIKSNSNVFRNFVHKQYLNTSEFENINGEIRRFIEKVDRPFKDALEVYFTNTAYFAVSALGSNPVNQKVTGVVTPVRVDEPFIWLLHQLDYIDGREQ
;
A
#
# COMPACT_ATOMS: atom_id res chain seq x y z
N MET A 1 32.44 19.49 27.14
CA MET A 1 32.41 18.24 27.93
C MET A 1 31.03 17.58 27.94
N PHE A 2 29.92 18.34 27.93
CA PHE A 2 28.55 17.81 27.89
C PHE A 2 28.10 17.20 26.55
N THR A 3 28.73 17.57 25.42
CA THR A 3 28.42 17.01 24.09
C THR A 3 29.04 15.64 23.82
N PHE A 4 30.07 15.25 24.57
CA PHE A 4 30.77 13.98 24.37
C PHE A 4 30.06 12.80 25.08
N LEU A 5 29.33 13.09 26.17
CA LEU A 5 28.55 12.10 26.92
C LEU A 5 27.20 11.76 26.26
N LYS A 6 26.66 12.62 25.39
CA LYS A 6 25.38 12.36 24.69
C LYS A 6 25.50 11.26 23.62
N ASN A 7 26.68 11.14 22.99
CA ASN A 7 26.97 10.09 22.00
C ASN A 7 27.22 8.69 22.62
N MET A 8 27.37 8.58 23.93
CA MET A 8 27.52 7.29 24.62
C MET A 8 26.18 6.63 24.99
N PHE A 9 25.06 7.35 24.87
CA PHE A 9 23.72 6.89 25.22
C PHE A 9 22.75 6.85 24.03
N GLU A 10 23.24 6.97 22.80
CA GLU A 10 22.48 6.42 21.66
C GLU A 10 22.50 4.90 21.85
N LYS A 11 21.42 4.37 22.44
CA LYS A 11 21.15 2.93 22.42
C LYS A 11 21.18 2.52 20.95
N LYS A 12 22.29 1.93 20.49
CA LYS A 12 22.29 1.17 19.25
C LYS A 12 21.09 0.25 19.34
N GLN A 13 20.12 0.43 18.45
CA GLN A 13 18.97 -0.45 18.40
C GLN A 13 19.50 -1.88 18.37
N PRO A 14 18.95 -2.80 19.19
CA PRO A 14 19.39 -4.18 19.16
C PRO A 14 19.30 -4.67 17.71
N VAL A 15 20.42 -5.19 17.19
CA VAL A 15 20.47 -5.75 15.84
C VAL A 15 19.40 -6.83 15.80
N LYS A 16 18.33 -6.62 15.02
CA LYS A 16 17.25 -7.60 14.86
C LYS A 16 17.88 -8.90 14.37
N GLU A 17 17.75 -9.97 15.16
CA GLU A 17 18.30 -11.27 14.81
C GLU A 17 17.61 -11.75 13.52
N ARG A 18 18.40 -11.93 12.45
CA ARG A 18 17.88 -12.41 11.17
C ARG A 18 17.50 -13.88 11.33
N LEU A 19 16.22 -14.18 11.18
CA LEU A 19 15.74 -15.56 11.14
C LEU A 19 16.31 -16.28 9.91
N PRO A 20 16.53 -17.60 9.99
CA PRO A 20 16.96 -18.41 8.86
C PRO A 20 16.06 -18.28 7.62
N PHE A 21 14.76 -18.08 7.85
CA PHE A 21 13.77 -17.83 6.82
C PHE A 21 12.55 -17.12 7.43
N TYR A 22 11.69 -16.59 6.57
CA TYR A 22 10.45 -15.93 6.95
C TYR A 22 9.27 -16.54 6.20
N ASP A 23 8.08 -16.49 6.79
CA ASP A 23 6.86 -16.80 6.05
C ASP A 23 6.72 -15.87 4.83
N ILE A 24 6.26 -16.45 3.72
CA ILE A 24 5.95 -15.71 2.50
C ILE A 24 4.50 -15.25 2.59
N VAL A 25 4.27 -13.96 2.40
CA VAL A 25 2.96 -13.44 2.04
C VAL A 25 2.99 -13.10 0.56
N CYS A 26 2.20 -13.81 -0.24
CA CYS A 26 2.16 -13.56 -1.68
C CYS A 26 1.57 -12.17 -1.97
N PRO A 27 2.23 -11.28 -2.73
CA PRO A 27 1.72 -9.93 -2.99
C PRO A 27 0.55 -9.91 -3.99
N TYR A 28 0.20 -11.06 -4.58
CA TYR A 28 -0.89 -11.20 -5.55
C TYR A 28 -2.17 -11.73 -4.91
N CYS A 29 -2.07 -12.83 -4.16
CA CYS A 29 -3.22 -13.49 -3.54
C CYS A 29 -3.28 -13.36 -2.01
N PHE A 30 -2.27 -12.74 -1.40
CA PHE A 30 -2.14 -12.53 0.05
C PHE A 30 -2.17 -13.79 0.91
N ALA A 31 -2.04 -14.98 0.30
CA ALA A 31 -1.85 -16.22 1.02
C ALA A 31 -0.52 -16.18 1.77
N LYS A 32 -0.56 -16.59 3.04
CA LYS A 32 0.60 -16.75 3.92
C LYS A 32 0.98 -18.22 4.00
N TYR A 33 2.24 -18.55 3.73
CA TYR A 33 2.75 -19.92 3.75
C TYR A 33 4.27 -19.96 3.98
N SER A 34 4.78 -21.13 4.36
CA SER A 34 6.21 -21.33 4.61
C SER A 34 7.00 -21.46 3.29
N PRO A 35 8.29 -21.04 3.23
CA PRO A 35 9.09 -21.06 2.00
C PRO A 35 9.27 -22.43 1.32
N ASP A 36 9.13 -23.51 2.06
CA ASP A 36 9.21 -24.89 1.57
C ASP A 36 8.02 -25.30 0.68
N GLN A 37 6.91 -24.54 0.74
CA GLN A 37 5.73 -24.79 -0.10
C GLN A 37 5.85 -24.16 -1.50
N VAL A 38 6.93 -23.43 -1.81
CA VAL A 38 7.10 -22.75 -3.10
C VAL A 38 7.27 -23.78 -4.24
N VAL A 39 6.56 -23.57 -5.34
CA VAL A 39 6.72 -24.34 -6.59
C VAL A 39 7.49 -23.54 -7.65
N PHE A 40 7.91 -24.16 -8.74
CA PHE A 40 8.75 -23.51 -9.75
C PHE A 40 8.17 -23.62 -11.15
N ARG A 41 8.36 -22.61 -11.99
CA ARG A 41 8.10 -22.73 -13.43
C ARG A 41 9.33 -23.29 -14.14
N ALA A 42 9.18 -24.26 -15.02
CA ALA A 42 10.27 -24.69 -15.89
C ALA A 42 10.75 -23.53 -16.80
N THR A 43 12.00 -23.58 -17.25
CA THR A 43 12.59 -22.58 -18.17
C THR A 43 12.64 -23.05 -19.61
N HIS A 44 12.15 -24.26 -19.87
CA HIS A 44 12.04 -24.89 -21.18
C HIS A 44 10.81 -25.78 -21.22
N HIS A 45 10.46 -26.26 -22.41
CA HIS A 45 9.46 -27.29 -22.61
C HIS A 45 10.02 -28.43 -23.45
N ARG A 46 9.37 -29.59 -23.37
CA ARG A 46 9.70 -30.79 -24.14
C ARG A 46 8.46 -31.54 -24.58
N ASP A 47 8.34 -31.81 -25.87
CA ASP A 47 7.21 -32.58 -26.42
C ASP A 47 7.31 -34.09 -26.11
N ASP A 48 8.52 -34.57 -25.76
CA ASP A 48 8.82 -35.97 -25.47
C ASP A 48 8.76 -36.34 -23.97
N ASP A 49 8.47 -35.38 -23.07
CA ASP A 49 8.22 -35.62 -21.65
C ASP A 49 6.97 -34.86 -21.20
N GLU A 50 5.90 -35.58 -20.90
CA GLU A 50 4.63 -35.00 -20.43
C GLU A 50 4.79 -34.11 -19.19
N ASN A 51 5.82 -34.34 -18.35
CA ASN A 51 6.08 -33.50 -17.17
C ASN A 51 6.72 -32.14 -17.51
N TYR A 52 7.21 -31.98 -18.74
CA TYR A 52 7.84 -30.75 -19.24
C TYR A 52 7.14 -30.23 -20.51
N ALA A 53 6.05 -30.85 -20.96
CA ALA A 53 5.27 -30.35 -22.07
C ALA A 53 4.61 -29.01 -21.71
N LEU A 54 4.38 -28.18 -22.74
CA LEU A 54 3.53 -26.99 -22.59
C LEU A 54 2.13 -27.44 -22.17
N GLN A 55 1.59 -26.77 -21.17
CA GLN A 55 0.31 -27.14 -20.56
C GLN A 55 -0.42 -25.90 -20.04
N GLU A 56 -1.71 -26.06 -19.81
CA GLU A 56 -2.48 -25.09 -19.07
C GLU A 56 -2.06 -25.06 -17.60
N ASP A 57 -2.02 -23.87 -17.03
CA ASP A 57 -1.91 -23.70 -15.59
C ASP A 57 -3.27 -23.31 -15.02
N GLU A 58 -4.05 -24.30 -14.58
CA GLU A 58 -5.38 -24.08 -14.03
C GLU A 58 -5.38 -23.13 -12.83
N ILE A 59 -4.39 -23.22 -11.94
CA ILE A 59 -4.30 -22.39 -10.73
C ILE A 59 -4.02 -20.93 -11.10
N LEU A 60 -3.11 -20.68 -12.05
CA LEU A 60 -2.85 -19.34 -12.56
C LEU A 60 -4.06 -18.80 -13.33
N ASN A 61 -4.70 -19.62 -14.17
CA ASN A 61 -5.86 -19.23 -14.96
C ASN A 61 -7.06 -18.90 -14.05
N GLN A 62 -7.29 -19.65 -12.98
CA GLN A 62 -8.28 -19.31 -11.95
C GLN A 62 -7.98 -17.96 -11.27
N TYR A 63 -6.71 -17.65 -11.00
CA TYR A 63 -6.34 -16.33 -10.49
C TYR A 63 -6.63 -15.22 -11.53
N ARG A 64 -6.29 -15.46 -12.79
CA ARG A 64 -6.47 -14.49 -13.90
C ARG A 64 -7.94 -14.19 -14.17
N ASP A 65 -8.80 -15.21 -14.12
CA ASP A 65 -10.24 -15.09 -14.32
C ASP A 65 -10.89 -14.17 -13.27
N LYS A 66 -10.38 -14.18 -12.02
CA LYS A 66 -10.81 -13.22 -10.98
C LYS A 66 -10.60 -11.77 -11.36
N PHE A 67 -9.77 -11.47 -12.36
CA PHE A 67 -9.54 -10.12 -12.88
C PHE A 67 -10.08 -9.91 -14.30
N GLY A 68 -10.84 -10.86 -14.84
CA GLY A 68 -11.36 -10.83 -16.20
C GLY A 68 -10.26 -10.88 -17.27
N LEU A 69 -9.14 -11.54 -16.95
CA LEU A 69 -8.02 -11.73 -17.89
C LEU A 69 -8.16 -13.06 -18.62
N ASP A 70 -7.82 -13.06 -19.91
CA ASP A 70 -7.87 -14.27 -20.73
C ASP A 70 -6.99 -15.40 -20.18
N ALA A 71 -7.45 -16.64 -20.30
CA ALA A 71 -6.65 -17.81 -19.95
C ALA A 71 -5.39 -17.91 -20.83
N ILE A 72 -4.34 -18.50 -20.28
CA ILE A 72 -3.13 -18.85 -21.03
C ILE A 72 -3.16 -20.36 -21.25
N GLU A 73 -3.20 -20.77 -22.52
CA GLU A 73 -3.33 -22.18 -22.93
C GLU A 73 -2.00 -22.93 -22.88
N GLU A 74 -0.89 -22.24 -23.19
CA GLU A 74 0.44 -22.84 -23.27
C GLU A 74 1.43 -22.13 -22.34
N LEU A 75 1.79 -22.80 -21.24
CA LEU A 75 2.84 -22.38 -20.32
C LEU A 75 3.81 -23.52 -20.05
N GLU A 76 5.04 -23.17 -19.64
CA GLU A 76 5.97 -24.18 -19.16
C GLU A 76 5.42 -24.86 -17.90
N ALA A 77 5.83 -26.11 -17.70
CA ALA A 77 5.37 -26.93 -16.59
C ALA A 77 5.67 -26.31 -15.21
N VAL A 78 4.78 -26.58 -14.25
CA VAL A 78 5.03 -26.30 -12.83
C VAL A 78 5.74 -27.51 -12.22
N ILE A 79 6.87 -27.26 -11.59
CA ILE A 79 7.72 -28.24 -10.94
C ILE A 79 7.49 -28.16 -9.43
N ASP A 80 7.04 -29.27 -8.84
CA ASP A 80 7.03 -29.48 -7.40
C ASP A 80 8.45 -29.85 -6.93
N PRO A 81 9.08 -29.07 -6.03
CA PRO A 81 10.40 -29.37 -5.48
C PRO A 81 10.54 -30.77 -4.89
N ALA A 82 9.46 -31.37 -4.36
CA ALA A 82 9.47 -32.72 -3.82
C ALA A 82 9.82 -33.79 -4.86
N THR A 83 9.64 -33.48 -6.16
CA THR A 83 10.02 -34.36 -7.27
C THR A 83 11.49 -34.24 -7.68
N ILE A 84 12.21 -33.26 -7.15
CA ILE A 84 13.61 -32.95 -7.49
C ILE A 84 14.54 -33.45 -6.37
N PRO A 85 15.58 -34.25 -6.68
CA PRO A 85 16.58 -34.68 -5.70
C PRO A 85 17.22 -33.51 -4.96
N GLN A 86 17.50 -33.67 -3.66
CA GLN A 86 18.00 -32.59 -2.81
C GLN A 86 19.32 -32.00 -3.32
N GLU A 87 20.20 -32.81 -3.91
CA GLU A 87 21.46 -32.36 -4.52
C GLU A 87 21.27 -31.41 -5.71
N ASN A 88 20.07 -31.42 -6.31
CA ASN A 88 19.70 -30.56 -7.43
C ASN A 88 18.87 -29.35 -6.98
N GLN A 89 18.65 -29.17 -5.69
CA GLN A 89 17.95 -28.03 -5.12
C GLN A 89 18.96 -26.93 -4.74
N LEU A 90 18.67 -25.69 -5.14
CA LEU A 90 19.55 -24.55 -4.93
C LEU A 90 19.03 -23.71 -3.76
N TYR A 91 19.81 -23.65 -2.68
CA TYR A 91 19.47 -22.86 -1.49
C TYR A 91 20.36 -21.62 -1.37
N VAL A 92 19.76 -20.49 -0.99
CA VAL A 92 20.46 -19.26 -0.60
C VAL A 92 19.80 -18.77 0.68
N ASP A 93 20.61 -18.50 1.71
CA ASP A 93 20.13 -18.12 3.04
C ASP A 93 19.07 -19.11 3.58
N GLN A 94 19.32 -20.42 3.40
CA GLN A 94 18.40 -21.51 3.79
C GLN A 94 17.02 -21.50 3.09
N VAL A 95 16.82 -20.63 2.10
CA VAL A 95 15.61 -20.58 1.29
C VAL A 95 15.86 -21.26 -0.05
N LEU A 96 14.92 -22.12 -0.48
CA LEU A 96 14.94 -22.74 -1.80
C LEU A 96 14.69 -21.67 -2.88
N VAL A 97 15.71 -21.43 -3.71
CA VAL A 97 15.70 -20.35 -4.72
C VAL A 97 15.76 -20.84 -6.15
N GLY A 98 16.02 -22.11 -6.36
CA GLY A 98 16.09 -22.69 -7.70
C GLY A 98 16.17 -24.20 -7.67
N LEU A 99 15.97 -24.78 -8.83
CA LEU A 99 16.02 -26.22 -9.06
C LEU A 99 16.82 -26.47 -10.34
N THR A 100 17.60 -27.54 -10.36
CA THR A 100 18.15 -28.14 -11.57
C THR A 100 17.30 -29.35 -11.92
N ASP A 101 16.66 -29.34 -13.08
CA ASP A 101 15.84 -30.48 -13.50
C ASP A 101 16.67 -31.68 -14.00
N ARG A 102 15.98 -32.77 -14.35
CA ARG A 102 16.60 -34.01 -14.86
C ARG A 102 17.36 -33.83 -16.18
N TYR A 103 17.16 -32.72 -16.88
CA TYR A 103 17.83 -32.37 -18.12
C TYR A 103 19.02 -31.43 -17.90
N GLY A 104 19.32 -31.08 -16.64
CA GLY A 104 20.39 -30.16 -16.29
C GLY A 104 20.03 -28.68 -16.47
N MET A 105 18.76 -28.37 -16.72
CA MET A 105 18.31 -26.98 -16.89
C MET A 105 17.96 -26.38 -15.53
N VAL A 106 18.46 -25.17 -15.29
CA VAL A 106 18.24 -24.46 -14.03
C VAL A 106 17.03 -23.54 -14.17
N THR A 107 16.11 -23.61 -13.21
CA THR A 107 15.05 -22.61 -13.02
C THR A 107 15.21 -21.89 -11.69
N LYS A 108 14.89 -20.59 -11.69
CA LYS A 108 14.79 -19.73 -10.50
C LYS A 108 13.42 -19.05 -10.41
N ARG A 109 12.48 -19.42 -11.30
CA ARG A 109 11.13 -18.84 -11.39
C ARG A 109 10.25 -19.44 -10.30
N ARG A 110 10.35 -18.87 -9.10
CA ARG A 110 9.59 -19.27 -7.91
C ARG A 110 8.15 -18.78 -8.04
N LEU A 111 7.19 -19.65 -7.78
CA LEU A 111 5.77 -19.36 -7.88
C LEU A 111 5.07 -19.52 -6.53
N CYS A 112 4.01 -18.73 -6.33
CA CYS A 112 3.11 -18.95 -5.22
C CYS A 112 2.34 -20.27 -5.40
N PRO A 113 2.32 -21.21 -4.45
CA PRO A 113 1.57 -22.47 -4.58
C PRO A 113 0.05 -22.31 -4.56
N LYS A 114 -0.46 -21.08 -4.34
CA LYS A 114 -1.91 -20.80 -4.27
C LYS A 114 -2.46 -20.08 -5.50
N CYS A 115 -1.62 -19.39 -6.26
CA CYS A 115 -2.05 -18.64 -7.45
C CYS A 115 -1.08 -18.72 -8.63
N HIS A 116 0.05 -19.42 -8.47
CA HIS A 116 1.10 -19.62 -9.47
C HIS A 116 1.70 -18.34 -10.08
N ASN A 117 1.43 -17.17 -9.51
CA ASN A 117 2.15 -15.94 -9.83
C ASN A 117 3.61 -16.01 -9.36
N GLU A 118 4.50 -15.42 -10.16
CA GLU A 118 5.92 -15.36 -9.87
C GLU A 118 6.22 -14.47 -8.66
N LEU A 119 6.92 -15.03 -7.68
CA LEU A 119 7.23 -14.37 -6.42
C LEU A 119 8.43 -13.44 -6.54
N PRO A 120 8.49 -12.35 -5.75
CA PRO A 120 9.71 -11.57 -5.59
C PRO A 120 10.89 -12.46 -5.18
N ILE A 121 12.08 -12.17 -5.71
CA ILE A 121 13.31 -12.94 -5.43
C ILE A 121 13.61 -13.01 -3.92
N THR A 122 13.21 -11.98 -3.16
CA THR A 122 13.40 -11.85 -1.72
C THR A 122 12.36 -12.58 -0.88
N ALA A 123 11.29 -13.11 -1.48
CA ALA A 123 10.24 -13.83 -0.77
C ALA A 123 10.81 -14.98 0.06
N GLY A 124 10.57 -14.98 1.37
CA GLY A 124 11.05 -16.00 2.30
C GLY A 124 12.47 -15.76 2.84
N LYS A 125 13.27 -14.89 2.20
CA LYS A 125 14.60 -14.47 2.68
C LYS A 125 14.53 -13.28 3.63
N ALA A 126 13.45 -12.52 3.53
CA ALA A 126 13.19 -11.31 4.30
C ALA A 126 11.71 -11.30 4.73
N PRO A 127 11.36 -10.55 5.80
CA PRO A 127 9.97 -10.30 6.15
C PRO A 127 9.18 -9.77 4.96
N SER A 128 8.01 -10.36 4.71
CA SER A 128 7.08 -9.88 3.69
C SER A 128 6.28 -8.70 4.25
N ASN A 129 6.89 -7.51 4.28
CA ASN A 129 6.21 -6.33 4.80
C ASN A 129 5.32 -5.73 3.72
N ILE A 130 4.00 -5.84 3.89
CA ILE A 130 2.98 -5.34 2.94
C ILE A 130 2.28 -4.13 3.53
N ILE A 131 2.21 -3.02 2.79
CA ILE A 131 1.36 -1.88 3.15
C ILE A 131 0.09 -1.90 2.30
N SER A 132 -1.06 -1.90 2.96
CA SER A 132 -2.38 -1.90 2.32
C SER A 132 -3.00 -0.52 2.29
N ILE A 133 -3.65 -0.15 1.18
CA ILE A 133 -4.51 1.04 1.10
C ILE A 133 -5.98 0.63 1.23
N VAL A 134 -6.68 1.26 2.18
CA VAL A 134 -8.09 1.02 2.47
C VAL A 134 -8.84 2.34 2.40
N GLY A 135 -10.07 2.34 1.89
CA GLY A 135 -10.92 3.52 1.87
C GLY A 135 -12.15 3.30 1.01
N ALA A 136 -13.18 4.12 1.23
CA ALA A 136 -14.45 4.04 0.52
C ALA A 136 -14.29 4.40 -0.97
N SER A 137 -15.38 4.32 -1.72
CA SER A 137 -15.42 4.83 -3.09
C SER A 137 -15.14 6.35 -3.10
N GLN A 138 -14.56 6.86 -4.19
CA GLN A 138 -14.35 8.30 -4.43
C GLN A 138 -13.43 9.05 -3.45
N VAL A 139 -12.81 8.37 -2.47
CA VAL A 139 -11.86 9.00 -1.52
C VAL A 139 -10.53 9.44 -2.14
N GLY A 140 -10.32 9.18 -3.43
CA GLY A 140 -9.10 9.53 -4.15
C GLY A 140 -7.99 8.47 -4.04
N LYS A 141 -8.31 7.20 -3.77
CA LYS A 141 -7.32 6.09 -3.67
C LYS A 141 -6.33 6.07 -4.84
N SER A 142 -6.83 6.05 -6.08
CA SER A 142 -6.00 5.95 -7.28
C SER A 142 -5.13 7.19 -7.48
N VAL A 143 -5.66 8.39 -7.19
CA VAL A 143 -4.92 9.67 -7.27
C VAL A 143 -3.83 9.72 -6.19
N TYR A 144 -4.17 9.39 -4.94
CA TYR A 144 -3.22 9.34 -3.83
C TYR A 144 -2.12 8.31 -4.07
N MET A 145 -2.46 7.09 -4.51
CA MET A 145 -1.51 6.05 -4.89
C MET A 145 -0.53 6.56 -5.95
N THR A 146 -1.06 7.14 -7.04
CA THR A 146 -0.24 7.62 -8.15
C THR A 146 0.73 8.70 -7.68
N SER A 147 0.22 9.65 -6.90
CA SER A 147 1.06 10.72 -6.33
C SER A 147 2.08 10.20 -5.33
N LEU A 148 1.71 9.25 -4.46
CA LEU A 148 2.64 8.64 -3.50
C LEU A 148 3.78 7.96 -4.26
N ILE A 149 3.47 7.06 -5.21
CA ILE A 149 4.50 6.35 -5.97
C ILE A 149 5.42 7.31 -6.73
N HIS A 150 4.85 8.31 -7.40
CA HIS A 150 5.63 9.33 -8.10
C HIS A 150 6.58 10.07 -7.13
N THR A 151 6.09 10.48 -5.95
CA THR A 151 6.91 11.13 -4.93
C THR A 151 7.98 10.20 -4.35
N LEU A 152 7.65 8.93 -4.10
CA LEU A 152 8.60 7.93 -3.61
C LEU A 152 9.75 7.71 -4.61
N GLN A 153 9.43 7.55 -5.89
CA GLN A 153 10.40 7.30 -6.95
C GLN A 153 11.32 8.49 -7.21
N ASN A 154 10.76 9.71 -7.20
CA ASN A 154 11.49 10.91 -7.63
C ASN A 154 12.14 11.68 -6.47
N THR A 155 11.74 11.47 -5.22
CA THR A 155 12.22 12.28 -4.09
C THR A 155 12.44 11.48 -2.82
N THR A 156 11.41 10.83 -2.27
CA THR A 156 11.48 10.25 -0.92
C THR A 156 12.52 9.14 -0.85
N ALA A 157 12.57 8.21 -1.81
CA ALA A 157 13.52 7.10 -1.76
C ALA A 157 14.98 7.59 -1.67
N ASN A 158 15.33 8.66 -2.39
CA ASN A 158 16.66 9.26 -2.30
C ASN A 158 16.97 9.83 -0.90
N HIS A 159 16.00 10.45 -0.25
CA HIS A 159 16.16 10.97 1.12
C HIS A 159 16.36 9.87 2.18
N PHE A 160 15.99 8.63 1.87
CA PHE A 160 16.13 7.47 2.76
C PHE A 160 17.15 6.44 2.25
N ASN A 161 18.05 6.83 1.35
CA ASN A 161 19.05 5.92 0.76
C ASN A 161 18.45 4.64 0.18
N ALA A 162 17.33 4.77 -0.52
CA ALA A 162 16.58 3.67 -1.09
C ALA A 162 16.24 3.92 -2.57
N ALA A 163 15.62 2.94 -3.20
CA ALA A 163 14.98 3.02 -4.51
C ALA A 163 13.54 2.50 -4.41
N CYS A 164 12.60 3.16 -5.08
CA CYS A 164 11.24 2.65 -5.25
C CYS A 164 11.09 2.13 -6.69
N MET A 165 10.75 0.86 -6.87
CA MET A 165 10.72 0.22 -8.19
C MET A 165 9.48 -0.68 -8.34
N PRO A 166 8.87 -0.75 -9.53
CA PRO A 166 7.82 -1.73 -9.80
C PRO A 166 8.38 -3.16 -9.73
N LEU A 167 7.55 -4.13 -9.34
CA LEU A 167 7.98 -5.52 -9.20
C LEU A 167 8.46 -6.14 -10.54
N ASN A 168 7.84 -5.74 -11.66
CA ASN A 168 8.25 -6.17 -12.99
C ASN A 168 7.96 -5.10 -14.07
N ALA A 169 8.47 -5.34 -15.28
CA ALA A 169 8.33 -4.40 -16.40
C ALA A 169 6.88 -4.23 -16.88
N GLN A 170 6.02 -5.23 -16.73
CA GLN A 170 4.61 -5.15 -17.13
C GLN A 170 3.85 -4.20 -16.20
N ILE A 171 4.03 -4.33 -14.89
CA ILE A 171 3.48 -3.42 -13.87
C ILE A 171 3.97 -2.00 -14.14
N SER A 172 5.26 -1.82 -14.44
CA SER A 172 5.84 -0.51 -14.78
C SER A 172 5.13 0.17 -15.95
N ARG A 173 4.93 -0.55 -17.07
CA ARG A 173 4.25 0.00 -18.26
C ARG A 173 2.79 0.33 -17.97
N LYS A 174 2.04 -0.61 -17.39
CA LYS A 174 0.62 -0.41 -17.04
C LYS A 174 0.42 0.79 -16.12
N PHE A 175 1.25 0.91 -15.07
CA PHE A 175 1.17 2.04 -14.14
C PHE A 175 1.47 3.37 -14.83
N ARG A 176 2.53 3.43 -15.64
CA ARG A 176 2.91 4.66 -16.32
C ARG A 176 1.85 5.13 -17.31
N GLU A 177 1.34 4.22 -18.15
CA GLU A 177 0.40 4.54 -19.22
C GLU A 177 -0.97 4.99 -18.68
N ASN A 178 -1.46 4.29 -17.65
CA ASN A 178 -2.82 4.46 -17.13
C ASN A 178 -2.92 5.42 -15.94
N TYR A 179 -1.83 5.68 -15.21
CA TYR A 179 -1.85 6.47 -13.98
C TYR A 179 -0.87 7.64 -14.02
N GLU A 180 0.43 7.36 -14.07
CA GLU A 180 1.46 8.40 -13.88
C GLU A 180 1.45 9.45 -15.01
N ALA A 181 1.55 9.02 -16.27
CA ALA A 181 1.56 9.92 -17.41
C ALA A 181 0.26 10.75 -17.55
N PRO A 182 -0.96 10.18 -17.41
CA PRO A 182 -2.16 11.01 -17.44
C PRO A 182 -2.14 12.10 -16.39
N LEU A 183 -1.73 11.79 -15.16
CA LEU A 183 -1.79 12.73 -14.05
C LEU A 183 -0.66 13.77 -14.07
N PHE A 184 0.60 13.33 -14.18
CA PHE A 184 1.78 14.18 -14.05
C PHE A 184 2.31 14.74 -15.37
N GLU A 185 2.11 14.05 -16.49
CA GLU A 185 2.58 14.52 -17.82
C GLU A 185 1.46 15.24 -18.60
N ARG A 186 0.21 14.76 -18.51
CA ARG A 186 -0.93 15.30 -19.29
C ARG A 186 -1.87 16.21 -18.49
N GLY A 187 -1.76 16.27 -17.16
CA GLY A 187 -2.63 17.08 -16.29
C GLY A 187 -4.11 16.66 -16.33
N GLN A 188 -4.38 15.40 -16.66
CA GLN A 188 -5.71 14.81 -16.74
C GLN A 188 -6.01 14.09 -15.43
N LEU A 189 -7.23 14.25 -14.90
CA LEU A 189 -7.66 13.37 -13.82
C LEU A 189 -7.77 11.93 -14.34
N LEU A 190 -7.51 11.01 -13.42
CA LEU A 190 -7.73 9.60 -13.66
C LEU A 190 -9.23 9.35 -13.82
N ASP A 191 -9.60 8.57 -14.84
CA ASP A 191 -10.96 8.10 -14.98
C ASP A 191 -11.37 7.38 -13.70
N SER A 192 -12.62 7.58 -13.26
CA SER A 192 -13.16 6.79 -12.15
C SER A 192 -12.99 5.31 -12.47
N THR A 193 -12.35 4.56 -11.56
CA THR A 193 -12.15 3.12 -11.70
C THR A 193 -13.50 2.49 -12.06
N GLN A 194 -13.62 1.98 -13.29
CA GLN A 194 -14.89 1.46 -13.78
C GLN A 194 -15.34 0.33 -12.84
N LYS A 195 -16.57 0.43 -12.31
CA LYS A 195 -17.13 -0.51 -11.32
C LYS A 195 -17.08 -1.98 -11.78
N GLU A 196 -17.04 -2.21 -13.09
CA GLU A 196 -17.05 -3.52 -13.72
C GLU A 196 -15.65 -4.10 -13.98
N LYS A 197 -14.58 -3.29 -13.93
CA LYS A 197 -13.22 -3.75 -14.20
C LYS A 197 -12.48 -4.07 -12.91
N ARG A 198 -12.32 -5.36 -12.64
CA ARG A 198 -11.44 -5.86 -11.59
C ARG A 198 -10.00 -5.60 -12.00
N GLN A 199 -9.23 -4.94 -11.13
CA GLN A 199 -7.84 -4.59 -11.41
C GLN A 199 -6.88 -5.50 -10.62
N GLU A 200 -5.86 -6.00 -11.31
CA GLU A 200 -4.72 -6.65 -10.66
C GLU A 200 -4.05 -5.67 -9.67
N PRO A 201 -3.50 -6.16 -8.55
CA PRO A 201 -2.74 -5.31 -7.64
C PRO A 201 -1.51 -4.70 -8.31
N PHE A 202 -1.26 -3.41 -8.09
CA PHE A 202 0.01 -2.79 -8.44
C PHE A 202 1.02 -3.05 -7.33
N ILE A 203 2.14 -3.70 -7.66
CA ILE A 203 3.14 -4.10 -6.69
C ILE A 203 4.43 -3.33 -6.94
N PHE A 204 4.85 -2.57 -5.94
CA PHE A 204 6.11 -1.83 -5.91
C PHE A 204 6.98 -2.31 -4.75
N GLN A 205 8.28 -2.10 -4.86
CA GLN A 205 9.26 -2.43 -3.84
C GLN A 205 10.00 -1.16 -3.46
N PHE A 206 10.13 -0.92 -2.15
CA PHE A 206 11.02 0.09 -1.59
C PHE A 206 12.25 -0.63 -1.04
N ILE A 207 13.37 -0.50 -1.75
CA ILE A 207 14.60 -1.27 -1.54
C ILE A 207 15.67 -0.33 -1.01
N PHE A 208 16.13 -0.55 0.20
CA PHE A 208 17.22 0.20 0.80
C PHE A 208 18.56 -0.17 0.16
N LYS A 209 19.49 0.79 0.08
CA LYS A 209 20.86 0.54 -0.37
C LYS A 209 21.63 -0.35 0.62
N ASP A 210 21.25 -0.29 1.89
CA ASP A 210 21.76 -1.21 2.91
C ASP A 210 21.10 -2.58 2.73
N SER A 211 21.88 -3.58 2.32
CA SER A 211 21.42 -4.96 2.13
C SER A 211 21.00 -5.63 3.44
N GLU A 212 21.33 -5.05 4.59
CA GLU A 212 20.86 -5.53 5.88
C GLU A 212 19.37 -5.22 6.12
N GLN A 213 18.85 -4.17 5.48
CA GLN A 213 17.44 -3.79 5.58
C GLN A 213 16.58 -4.54 4.54
N PRO A 214 15.54 -5.29 4.98
CA PRO A 214 14.70 -6.03 4.05
C PRO A 214 13.89 -5.10 3.15
N PRO A 215 13.63 -5.45 1.87
CA PRO A 215 12.77 -4.60 1.05
C PRO A 215 11.35 -4.56 1.61
N LEU A 216 10.68 -3.43 1.42
CA LEU A 216 9.26 -3.26 1.75
C LEU A 216 8.44 -3.41 0.47
N ILE A 217 7.38 -4.21 0.52
CA ILE A 217 6.49 -4.41 -0.62
C ILE A 217 5.26 -3.51 -0.43
N LEU A 218 5.08 -2.60 -1.37
CA LEU A 218 3.92 -1.75 -1.47
C LEU A 218 2.92 -2.43 -2.40
N VAL A 219 1.79 -2.90 -1.86
CA VAL A 219 0.74 -3.51 -2.66
C VAL A 219 -0.47 -2.59 -2.68
N PHE A 220 -0.75 -2.07 -3.86
CA PHE A 220 -1.92 -1.24 -4.08
C PHE A 220 -3.00 -2.07 -4.73
N PHE A 221 -4.01 -2.37 -3.92
CA PHE A 221 -5.18 -3.08 -4.36
C PHE A 221 -6.34 -2.10 -4.42
N ASP A 222 -6.54 -1.48 -5.58
CA ASP A 222 -7.63 -0.54 -5.79
C ASP A 222 -8.94 -1.31 -6.02
N VAL A 223 -9.67 -1.53 -4.93
CA VAL A 223 -11.02 -2.05 -4.99
C VAL A 223 -12.01 -0.91 -5.14
N ALA A 224 -12.84 -0.96 -6.20
CA ALA A 224 -14.02 -0.11 -6.32
C ALA A 224 -14.96 -0.34 -5.12
N GLY A 225 -15.12 0.68 -4.28
CA GLY A 225 -15.81 0.58 -2.98
C GLY A 225 -17.31 0.29 -3.05
N GLU A 226 -17.93 0.42 -4.22
CA GLU A 226 -19.40 0.26 -4.41
C GLU A 226 -19.79 -1.00 -5.20
N GLY A 227 -18.84 -1.91 -5.50
CA GLY A 227 -19.05 -3.05 -6.39
C GLY A 227 -18.84 -4.44 -5.77
N MET A 228 -18.58 -4.53 -4.47
CA MET A 228 -18.20 -5.80 -3.84
C MET A 228 -19.41 -6.70 -3.51
N VAL A 229 -20.08 -7.20 -4.55
CA VAL A 229 -21.05 -8.31 -4.42
C VAL A 229 -20.37 -9.69 -4.56
N ASP A 230 -19.14 -9.71 -5.08
CA ASP A 230 -18.36 -10.93 -5.26
C ASP A 230 -17.59 -11.29 -3.98
N ARG A 231 -17.99 -12.42 -3.40
CA ARG A 231 -17.40 -13.00 -2.20
C ARG A 231 -15.90 -13.31 -2.35
N GLU A 232 -15.46 -13.76 -3.53
CA GLU A 232 -14.05 -14.10 -3.73
C GLU A 232 -13.15 -12.87 -3.75
N TYR A 233 -13.66 -11.75 -4.29
CA TYR A 233 -12.95 -10.48 -4.31
C TYR A 233 -12.89 -9.84 -2.90
N LEU A 234 -13.97 -10.01 -2.11
CA LEU A 234 -14.00 -9.66 -0.69
C LEU A 234 -13.01 -10.48 0.14
N GLU A 235 -12.92 -11.79 -0.09
CA GLU A 235 -11.97 -12.68 0.60
C GLU A 235 -10.51 -12.31 0.29
N LEU A 236 -10.23 -11.93 -0.96
CA LEU A 236 -8.92 -11.44 -1.37
C LEU A 236 -8.60 -10.09 -0.69
N TYR A 237 -9.56 -9.18 -0.63
CA TYR A 237 -9.45 -7.89 0.05
C TYR A 237 -9.25 -8.06 1.57
N ALA A 238 -10.00 -8.94 2.21
CA ALA A 238 -9.85 -9.24 3.64
C ALA A 238 -8.47 -9.84 3.94
N SER A 239 -8.02 -10.78 3.10
CA SER A 239 -6.68 -11.39 3.20
C SER A 239 -5.57 -10.35 3.01
N HIS A 240 -5.75 -9.41 2.10
CA HIS A 240 -4.83 -8.29 1.88
C HIS A 240 -4.63 -7.47 3.15
N VAL A 241 -5.72 -7.06 3.81
CA VAL A 241 -5.64 -6.26 5.03
C VAL A 241 -5.12 -7.09 6.21
N LYS A 242 -5.60 -8.32 6.37
CA LYS A 242 -5.21 -9.23 7.46
C LYS A 242 -3.71 -9.50 7.49
N ASN A 243 -3.10 -9.74 6.33
CA ASN A 243 -1.67 -10.05 6.23
C ASN A 243 -0.81 -8.81 5.95
N SER A 244 -1.36 -7.61 6.14
CA SER A 244 -0.62 -6.36 6.02
C SER A 244 0.22 -6.08 7.27
N SER A 245 1.35 -5.40 7.07
CA SER A 245 2.21 -4.87 8.12
C SER A 245 1.88 -3.42 8.45
N GLY A 246 1.13 -2.73 7.60
CA GLY A 246 0.67 -1.37 7.81
C GLY A 246 -0.51 -1.02 6.93
N ILE A 247 -1.37 -0.13 7.40
CA ILE A 247 -2.59 0.28 6.70
C ILE A 247 -2.57 1.79 6.46
N LEU A 248 -2.85 2.20 5.22
CA LEU A 248 -3.18 3.58 4.85
C LEU A 248 -4.70 3.66 4.69
N PHE A 249 -5.39 4.15 5.72
CA PHE A 249 -6.85 4.30 5.75
C PHE A 249 -7.23 5.69 5.23
N LEU A 250 -7.73 5.77 3.99
CA LEU A 250 -8.05 7.02 3.31
C LEU A 250 -9.47 7.50 3.62
N VAL A 251 -9.58 8.79 3.94
CA VAL A 251 -10.83 9.50 4.21
C VAL A 251 -10.90 10.76 3.36
N ASP A 252 -12.01 10.97 2.67
CA ASP A 252 -12.28 12.24 1.99
C ASP A 252 -13.03 13.18 2.94
N PRO A 253 -12.58 14.44 3.14
CA PRO A 253 -13.29 15.44 3.94
C PRO A 253 -14.79 15.53 3.63
N LEU A 254 -15.21 15.41 2.37
CA LEU A 254 -16.62 15.53 1.96
C LEU A 254 -17.50 14.35 2.42
N GLN A 255 -16.90 13.23 2.82
CA GLN A 255 -17.65 12.12 3.41
C GLN A 255 -18.12 12.46 4.83
N ILE A 256 -17.42 13.37 5.51
CA ILE A 256 -17.81 13.86 6.83
C ILE A 256 -18.90 14.92 6.64
N ARG A 257 -20.12 14.59 7.07
CA ARG A 257 -21.29 15.45 6.91
C ARG A 257 -21.06 16.88 7.43
N THR A 258 -20.47 17.02 8.62
CA THR A 258 -20.19 18.33 9.23
C THR A 258 -19.29 19.22 8.35
N ILE A 259 -18.31 18.62 7.67
CA ILE A 259 -17.42 19.33 6.75
C ILE A 259 -18.22 19.76 5.52
N ARG A 260 -18.96 18.83 4.90
CA ARG A 260 -19.75 19.10 3.71
C ARG A 260 -20.79 20.20 3.95
N ASP A 261 -21.54 20.12 5.04
CA ASP A 261 -22.58 21.11 5.38
C ASP A 261 -21.96 22.52 5.55
N LYS A 262 -20.75 22.61 6.13
CA LYS A 262 -20.01 23.88 6.26
C LYS A 262 -19.46 24.42 4.94
N ILE A 263 -18.89 23.56 4.11
CA ILE A 263 -18.39 23.97 2.79
C ILE A 263 -19.55 24.53 1.95
N MET A 264 -20.70 23.86 1.94
CA MET A 264 -21.90 24.35 1.25
C MET A 264 -22.38 25.70 1.80
N PHE A 265 -22.33 25.90 3.13
CA PHE A 265 -22.68 27.18 3.73
C PHE A 265 -21.73 28.32 3.32
N ASN A 266 -20.42 28.05 3.22
CA ASN A 266 -19.40 29.05 2.89
C ASN A 266 -19.34 29.39 1.40
N VAL A 267 -19.64 28.44 0.51
CA VAL A 267 -19.53 28.60 -0.96
C VAL A 267 -20.86 29.03 -1.60
N GLY A 268 -22.00 28.83 -0.92
CA GLY A 268 -23.33 29.11 -1.46
C GLY A 268 -23.87 27.98 -2.37
N ASP A 269 -25.09 28.16 -2.89
CA ASP A 269 -25.82 27.18 -3.73
C ASP A 269 -25.26 27.02 -5.17
N GLU A 270 -24.03 27.46 -5.47
CA GLU A 270 -23.43 27.15 -6.77
C GLU A 270 -23.20 25.64 -6.86
N PRO A 271 -23.84 24.93 -7.81
CA PRO A 271 -23.76 23.49 -7.89
C PRO A 271 -22.37 23.12 -8.43
N GLY A 272 -21.39 23.02 -7.54
CA GLY A 272 -20.26 22.14 -7.78
C GLY A 272 -20.78 20.71 -7.95
N GLU A 273 -20.01 19.85 -8.62
CA GLU A 273 -20.25 18.41 -8.79
C GLU A 273 -20.19 17.63 -7.46
N PHE A 274 -20.82 18.14 -6.39
CA PHE A 274 -20.97 17.45 -5.13
C PHE A 274 -22.03 16.37 -5.31
N THR A 275 -21.60 15.10 -5.26
CA THR A 275 -22.52 13.98 -5.43
C THR A 275 -23.50 13.94 -4.26
N ALA A 276 -24.75 13.58 -4.53
CA ALA A 276 -25.81 13.53 -3.51
C ALA A 276 -25.61 12.40 -2.47
N ARG A 277 -24.66 11.48 -2.70
CA ARG A 277 -24.34 10.36 -1.82
C ARG A 277 -22.83 10.15 -1.77
N TYR A 278 -22.29 10.29 -0.57
CA TYR A 278 -20.95 9.86 -0.22
C TYR A 278 -21.08 8.67 0.72
N ASP A 279 -20.33 7.60 0.44
CA ASP A 279 -20.16 6.53 1.42
C ASP A 279 -19.51 7.10 2.67
N GLU A 280 -19.99 6.70 3.84
CA GLU A 280 -19.39 7.17 5.09
C GLU A 280 -18.12 6.36 5.42
N PRO A 281 -17.08 6.98 6.01
CA PRO A 281 -15.86 6.26 6.36
C PRO A 281 -16.10 5.10 7.34
N ARG A 282 -17.19 5.17 8.10
CA ARG A 282 -17.63 4.13 9.05
C ARG A 282 -18.02 2.82 8.39
N GLU A 283 -18.58 2.85 7.18
CA GLU A 283 -18.96 1.62 6.44
C GLU A 283 -17.73 0.77 6.11
N VAL A 284 -16.61 1.42 5.81
CA VAL A 284 -15.32 0.74 5.61
C VAL A 284 -14.85 0.10 6.91
N LEU A 285 -14.97 0.79 8.05
CA LEU A 285 -14.62 0.22 9.35
C LEU A 285 -15.48 -1.00 9.71
N ILE A 286 -16.79 -0.94 9.43
CA ILE A 286 -17.70 -2.08 9.64
C ILE A 286 -17.25 -3.26 8.78
N THR A 287 -16.95 -3.02 7.49
CA THR A 287 -16.45 -4.06 6.58
C THR A 287 -15.14 -4.68 7.09
N LEU A 288 -14.19 -3.87 7.57
CA LEU A 288 -12.95 -4.34 8.17
C LEU A 288 -13.21 -5.16 9.44
N PHE A 289 -14.19 -4.75 10.26
CA PHE A 289 -14.57 -5.48 11.46
C PHE A 289 -15.17 -6.85 11.12
N GLU A 290 -16.14 -6.89 10.20
CA GLU A 290 -16.83 -8.11 9.81
C GLU A 290 -15.92 -9.16 9.18
N ASN A 291 -14.92 -8.73 8.39
CA ASN A 291 -14.11 -9.64 7.58
C ASN A 291 -12.70 -9.89 8.15
N PHE A 292 -12.24 -9.08 9.09
CA PHE A 292 -10.88 -9.13 9.61
C PHE A 292 -10.81 -8.88 11.13
N ILE A 293 -11.07 -7.67 11.60
CA ILE A 293 -10.76 -7.26 12.98
C ILE A 293 -11.59 -8.05 14.00
N GLY A 294 -12.85 -8.41 13.68
CA GLY A 294 -13.72 -9.19 14.56
C GLY A 294 -13.19 -10.59 14.86
N TYR A 295 -12.31 -11.13 14.01
CA TYR A 295 -11.68 -12.45 14.19
C TYR A 295 -10.34 -12.41 14.92
N GLU A 296 -9.81 -11.21 15.22
CA GLU A 296 -8.56 -11.03 15.96
C GLU A 296 -8.77 -11.09 17.48
N GLU A 297 -7.67 -11.22 18.23
CA GLU A 297 -7.72 -11.25 19.69
C GLU A 297 -8.34 -9.94 20.23
N GLN A 298 -9.30 -10.07 21.16
CA GLN A 298 -10.08 -8.94 21.71
C GLN A 298 -10.86 -8.13 20.66
N SER A 299 -10.99 -8.63 19.43
CA SER A 299 -11.59 -7.91 18.31
C SER A 299 -10.94 -6.55 18.05
N LYS A 300 -9.60 -6.50 18.14
CA LYS A 300 -8.78 -5.33 17.87
C LYS A 300 -7.58 -5.68 17.00
N THR A 301 -7.11 -4.71 16.22
CA THR A 301 -5.86 -4.84 15.46
C THR A 301 -4.76 -3.93 16.03
N ASN A 302 -3.54 -4.45 16.04
CA ASN A 302 -2.31 -3.73 16.36
C ASN A 302 -1.52 -3.32 15.11
N ILE A 303 -2.02 -3.61 13.91
CA ILE A 303 -1.39 -3.20 12.66
C ILE A 303 -1.34 -1.66 12.64
N PRO A 304 -0.14 -1.05 12.52
CA PRO A 304 0.00 0.39 12.42
C PRO A 304 -0.87 0.95 11.30
N THR A 305 -1.80 1.84 11.65
CA THR A 305 -2.80 2.39 10.72
C THR A 305 -2.69 3.90 10.65
N ALA A 306 -2.29 4.42 9.49
CA ALA A 306 -2.31 5.84 9.19
C ALA A 306 -3.67 6.22 8.63
N VAL A 307 -4.43 7.02 9.36
CA VAL A 307 -5.70 7.61 8.91
C VAL A 307 -5.39 8.88 8.13
N VAL A 308 -5.61 8.86 6.83
CA VAL A 308 -5.15 9.88 5.88
C VAL A 308 -6.34 10.63 5.28
N MET A 309 -6.45 11.91 5.61
CA MET A 309 -7.40 12.83 4.98
C MET A 309 -6.84 13.30 3.62
N THR A 310 -7.39 12.81 2.50
CA THR A 310 -6.72 12.81 1.18
C THR A 310 -6.82 14.09 0.35
N LYS A 311 -7.83 14.92 0.60
CA LYS A 311 -8.11 16.16 -0.15
C LYS A 311 -7.99 17.36 0.77
N SER A 312 -6.87 17.45 1.49
CA SER A 312 -6.68 18.46 2.53
C SER A 312 -6.72 19.90 2.01
N ASP A 313 -6.48 20.11 0.71
CA ASP A 313 -6.64 21.39 0.03
C ASP A 313 -8.08 21.93 0.11
N MET A 314 -9.09 21.06 0.18
CA MET A 314 -10.49 21.47 0.38
C MET A 314 -10.72 22.16 1.72
N LEU A 315 -9.90 21.86 2.72
CA LEU A 315 -10.00 22.45 4.05
C LEU A 315 -9.64 23.95 4.02
N HIS A 316 -9.04 24.45 2.94
CA HIS A 316 -8.88 25.89 2.72
C HIS A 316 -10.22 26.64 2.70
N MET A 317 -11.34 25.98 2.38
CA MET A 317 -12.68 26.59 2.41
C MET A 317 -13.24 26.74 3.83
N LEU A 318 -12.62 26.07 4.81
CA LEU A 318 -13.00 26.11 6.22
C LEU A 318 -12.04 26.95 7.09
N LYS A 319 -10.96 27.48 6.49
CA LYS A 319 -9.95 28.21 7.24
C LYS A 319 -10.46 29.60 7.60
N GLU A 320 -10.40 29.92 8.88
CA GLU A 320 -10.64 31.26 9.40
C GLU A 320 -9.56 31.52 10.47
N ASP A 321 -9.13 32.77 10.64
CA ASP A 321 -8.01 33.08 11.55
C ASP A 321 -8.34 32.73 13.02
N ASP A 322 -9.61 32.84 13.41
CA ASP A 322 -10.15 32.46 14.72
C ASP A 322 -10.98 31.16 14.69
N SER A 323 -10.84 30.34 13.64
CA SER A 323 -11.59 29.08 13.52
C SER A 323 -11.28 28.13 14.68
N GLU A 324 -12.33 27.56 15.27
CA GLU A 324 -12.17 26.42 16.17
C GLU A 324 -11.80 25.14 15.41
N TYR A 325 -11.94 25.09 14.09
CA TYR A 325 -11.73 23.89 13.29
C TYR A 325 -10.32 23.83 12.70
N ILE A 326 -10.02 24.73 11.75
CA ILE A 326 -8.74 24.80 11.05
C ILE A 326 -8.36 26.27 10.89
N LYS A 327 -7.16 26.61 11.35
CA LYS A 327 -6.62 27.97 11.25
C LYS A 327 -5.92 28.19 9.92
N SER A 328 -5.85 29.44 9.46
CA SER A 328 -5.16 29.81 8.21
C SER A 328 -3.67 29.43 8.19
N ASN A 329 -3.02 29.35 9.36
CA ASN A 329 -1.62 28.98 9.52
C ASN A 329 -1.39 27.50 9.88
N SER A 330 -2.43 26.66 9.74
CA SER A 330 -2.39 25.22 9.99
C SER A 330 -1.25 24.50 9.28
N ASN A 331 -0.67 23.47 9.92
CA ASN A 331 0.38 22.65 9.34
C ASN A 331 -0.11 21.85 8.12
N VAL A 332 -1.41 21.58 8.05
CA VAL A 332 -2.07 20.82 6.99
C VAL A 332 -1.82 21.40 5.60
N PHE A 333 -1.62 22.72 5.52
CA PHE A 333 -1.40 23.44 4.26
C PHE A 333 0.08 23.66 3.92
N ARG A 334 0.99 23.17 4.75
CA ARG A 334 2.44 23.34 4.58
C ARG A 334 3.06 21.99 4.29
N ASN A 335 3.87 21.90 3.25
CA ASN A 335 4.62 20.68 2.99
C ASN A 335 5.80 20.56 3.96
N PHE A 336 6.15 19.34 4.36
CA PHE A 336 7.36 19.04 5.10
C PHE A 336 8.14 17.91 4.40
N VAL A 337 9.47 17.95 4.49
CA VAL A 337 10.34 16.95 3.84
C VAL A 337 11.20 16.28 4.89
N HIS A 338 10.86 15.03 5.20
CA HIS A 338 11.69 14.18 6.05
C HIS A 338 12.93 13.67 5.31
N LYS A 339 14.03 13.50 6.03
CA LYS A 339 15.29 12.98 5.50
C LYS A 339 15.91 12.01 6.49
N GLN A 340 16.16 10.77 6.05
CA GLN A 340 16.77 9.67 6.80
C GLN A 340 16.01 9.18 8.05
N TYR A 341 15.26 10.04 8.73
CA TYR A 341 14.48 9.76 9.92
C TYR A 341 13.11 10.44 9.85
N LEU A 342 12.15 9.94 10.62
CA LEU A 342 10.89 10.64 10.88
C LEU A 342 11.17 11.79 11.86
N ASN A 343 10.82 13.02 11.48
CA ASN A 343 10.88 14.15 12.40
C ASN A 343 9.67 14.04 13.34
N THR A 344 9.92 13.68 14.59
CA THR A 344 8.85 13.37 15.56
C THR A 344 8.09 14.62 15.99
N SER A 345 8.76 15.77 16.08
CA SER A 345 8.11 17.05 16.40
C SER A 345 7.10 17.43 15.32
N GLU A 346 7.48 17.31 14.05
CA GLU A 346 6.59 17.58 12.92
C GLU A 346 5.43 16.58 12.86
N PHE A 347 5.74 15.30 13.03
CA PHE A 347 4.75 14.23 13.09
C PHE A 347 3.70 14.49 14.18
N GLU A 348 4.12 14.81 15.41
CA GLU A 348 3.17 15.04 16.50
C GLU A 348 2.31 16.29 16.28
N ASN A 349 2.85 17.30 15.60
CA ASN A 349 2.08 18.49 15.21
C ASN A 349 0.92 18.11 14.27
N ILE A 350 1.22 17.42 13.16
CA ILE A 350 0.19 17.05 12.18
C ILE A 350 -0.78 16.01 12.74
N ASN A 351 -0.27 15.01 13.47
CA ASN A 351 -1.06 13.97 14.12
C ASN A 351 -2.05 14.56 15.14
N GLY A 352 -1.56 15.41 16.05
CA GLY A 352 -2.40 16.04 17.05
C GLY A 352 -3.40 17.04 16.45
N GLU A 353 -3.02 17.76 15.39
CA GLU A 353 -3.91 18.69 14.70
C GLU A 353 -5.06 17.98 14.00
N ILE A 354 -4.78 16.95 13.19
CA ILE A 354 -5.82 16.20 12.47
C ILE A 354 -6.67 15.36 13.42
N ARG A 355 -6.10 14.74 14.45
CA ARG A 355 -6.88 14.00 15.46
C ARG A 355 -7.91 14.90 16.15
N ARG A 356 -7.51 16.10 16.57
CA ARG A 356 -8.42 17.08 17.17
C ARG A 356 -9.44 17.60 16.17
N PHE A 357 -9.05 17.80 14.92
CA PHE A 357 -9.97 18.21 13.86
C PHE A 357 -11.08 17.16 13.66
N ILE A 358 -10.71 15.90 13.45
CA ILE A 358 -11.67 14.79 13.29
C ILE A 358 -12.56 14.65 14.52
N GLU A 359 -12.03 14.78 15.73
CA GLU A 359 -12.86 14.76 16.96
C GLU A 359 -13.96 15.83 16.95
N LYS A 360 -13.69 17.01 16.38
CA LYS A 360 -14.68 18.10 16.29
C LYS A 360 -15.70 17.91 15.18
N VAL A 361 -15.31 17.33 14.06
CA VAL A 361 -16.20 17.19 12.88
C VAL A 361 -16.94 15.86 12.83
N ASP A 362 -16.37 14.80 13.41
CA ASP A 362 -16.89 13.43 13.40
C ASP A 362 -16.34 12.61 14.58
N ARG A 363 -16.79 12.96 15.80
CA ARG A 363 -16.45 12.21 17.02
C ARG A 363 -16.80 10.72 16.93
N PRO A 364 -17.99 10.31 16.44
CA PRO A 364 -18.33 8.89 16.33
C PRO A 364 -17.34 8.09 15.46
N PHE A 365 -16.85 8.64 14.35
CA PHE A 365 -15.84 8.00 13.53
C PHE A 365 -14.50 7.85 14.27
N LYS A 366 -14.05 8.91 14.95
CA LYS A 366 -12.83 8.87 15.77
C LYS A 366 -12.92 7.81 16.88
N ASP A 367 -14.03 7.79 17.61
CA ASP A 367 -14.24 6.84 18.71
C ASP A 367 -14.28 5.40 18.19
N ALA A 368 -14.88 5.16 17.01
CA ALA A 368 -14.87 3.84 16.37
C ALA A 368 -13.45 3.36 15.98
N LEU A 369 -12.60 4.26 15.46
CA LEU A 369 -11.19 3.95 15.21
C LEU A 369 -10.46 3.55 16.50
N GLU A 370 -10.67 4.27 17.61
CA GLU A 370 -10.02 3.98 18.90
C GLU A 370 -10.52 2.67 19.55
N VAL A 371 -11.74 2.23 19.21
CA VAL A 371 -12.26 0.92 19.65
C VAL A 371 -11.55 -0.23 18.94
N TYR A 372 -11.40 -0.16 17.61
CA TYR A 372 -10.92 -1.28 16.79
C TYR A 372 -9.41 -1.30 16.55
N PHE A 373 -8.74 -0.15 16.60
CA PHE A 373 -7.32 0.00 16.30
C PHE A 373 -6.54 0.49 17.52
N THR A 374 -5.45 -0.19 17.86
CA THR A 374 -4.62 0.17 19.01
C THR A 374 -3.39 1.04 18.64
N ASN A 375 -3.04 1.09 17.36
CA ASN A 375 -1.92 1.88 16.85
C ASN A 375 -2.37 2.72 15.64
N THR A 376 -2.81 3.95 15.90
CA THR A 376 -3.28 4.89 14.87
C THR A 376 -2.52 6.20 14.90
N ALA A 377 -2.30 6.74 13.72
CA ALA A 377 -1.82 8.11 13.53
C ALA A 377 -2.64 8.81 12.45
N TYR A 378 -2.75 10.13 12.55
CA TYR A 378 -3.63 10.93 11.72
C TYR A 378 -2.82 11.88 10.83
N PHE A 379 -3.16 11.91 9.54
CA PHE A 379 -2.47 12.71 8.54
C PHE A 379 -3.47 13.44 7.65
N ALA A 380 -3.01 14.51 7.02
CA ALA A 380 -3.73 15.17 5.96
C ALA A 380 -2.77 15.45 4.80
N VAL A 381 -3.21 15.11 3.61
CA VAL A 381 -2.43 15.18 2.38
C VAL A 381 -3.27 15.84 1.30
N SER A 382 -2.60 16.46 0.34
CA SER A 382 -3.22 16.84 -0.93
C SER A 382 -2.38 16.25 -2.05
N ALA A 383 -2.90 15.21 -2.69
CA ALA A 383 -2.19 14.50 -3.75
C ALA A 383 -1.94 15.38 -4.98
N LEU A 384 -2.85 16.32 -5.27
CA LEU A 384 -2.72 17.22 -6.42
C LEU A 384 -2.13 18.59 -6.05
N GLY A 385 -2.21 18.98 -4.77
CA GLY A 385 -1.85 20.30 -4.28
C GLY A 385 -2.90 21.38 -4.56
N SER A 386 -3.92 21.07 -5.35
CA SER A 386 -5.03 21.95 -5.68
C SER A 386 -6.26 21.16 -6.12
N ASN A 387 -7.44 21.75 -5.95
CA ASN A 387 -8.68 21.16 -6.42
C ASN A 387 -8.79 21.31 -7.95
N PRO A 388 -8.95 20.20 -8.71
CA PRO A 388 -9.07 20.25 -10.16
C PRO A 388 -10.34 21.01 -10.61
N VAL A 389 -10.30 21.58 -11.81
CA VAL A 389 -11.44 22.29 -12.44
C VAL A 389 -11.74 21.63 -13.79
N ASN A 390 -12.99 21.25 -14.04
CA ASN A 390 -13.43 20.54 -15.26
C ASN A 390 -12.59 19.28 -15.56
N GLN A 391 -12.35 18.45 -14.54
CA GLN A 391 -11.53 17.23 -14.61
C GLN A 391 -10.08 17.44 -15.08
N LYS A 392 -9.57 18.67 -15.00
CA LYS A 392 -8.18 19.00 -15.31
C LYS A 392 -7.50 19.56 -14.09
N VAL A 393 -6.25 19.14 -13.90
CA VAL A 393 -5.39 19.76 -12.89
C VAL A 393 -5.07 21.18 -13.34
N THR A 394 -5.31 22.16 -12.46
CA THR A 394 -4.96 23.55 -12.72
C THR A 394 -3.47 23.74 -12.45
N GLY A 395 -2.64 23.69 -13.49
CA GLY A 395 -1.20 23.88 -13.38
C GLY A 395 -0.42 22.60 -13.11
N VAL A 396 0.74 22.74 -12.47
CA VAL A 396 1.64 21.61 -12.14
C VAL A 396 1.13 20.92 -10.89
N VAL A 397 1.06 19.58 -10.91
CA VAL A 397 0.75 18.77 -9.73
C VAL A 397 1.83 19.00 -8.67
N THR A 398 1.46 19.50 -7.49
CA THR A 398 2.38 19.78 -6.38
C THR A 398 1.90 19.07 -5.12
N PRO A 399 2.25 17.78 -4.93
CA PRO A 399 1.77 17.02 -3.78
C PRO A 399 2.22 17.64 -2.45
N VAL A 400 1.32 17.64 -1.47
CA VAL A 400 1.57 18.15 -0.12
C VAL A 400 1.45 17.00 0.86
N ARG A 401 2.54 16.73 1.60
CA ARG A 401 2.66 15.70 2.66
C ARG A 401 2.35 14.27 2.25
N VAL A 402 2.31 13.97 0.94
CA VAL A 402 1.78 12.71 0.41
C VAL A 402 2.55 11.48 0.90
N ASP A 403 3.84 11.62 1.20
CA ASP A 403 4.72 10.53 1.65
C ASP A 403 4.83 10.41 3.18
N GLU A 404 4.36 11.39 3.96
CA GLU A 404 4.43 11.37 5.43
C GLU A 404 3.75 10.14 6.07
N PRO A 405 2.53 9.72 5.65
CA PRO A 405 1.90 8.51 6.18
C PRO A 405 2.77 7.26 5.96
N PHE A 406 3.40 7.15 4.79
CA PHE A 406 4.30 6.05 4.47
C PHE A 406 5.58 6.10 5.31
N ILE A 407 6.17 7.28 5.50
CA ILE A 407 7.37 7.46 6.33
C ILE A 407 7.07 7.10 7.79
N TRP A 408 5.88 7.45 8.30
CA TRP A 408 5.46 7.01 9.63
C TRP A 408 5.36 5.47 9.72
N LEU A 409 4.80 4.82 8.70
CA LEU A 409 4.78 3.35 8.64
C LEU A 409 6.20 2.76 8.61
N LEU A 410 7.16 3.37 7.89
CA LEU A 410 8.56 2.96 7.96
C LEU A 410 9.10 3.02 9.40
N HIS A 411 8.76 4.07 10.14
CA HIS A 411 9.16 4.20 11.54
C HIS A 411 8.51 3.12 12.42
N GLN A 412 7.21 2.87 12.28
CA GLN A 412 6.48 1.85 13.04
C GLN A 412 6.95 0.41 12.76
N LEU A 413 7.52 0.18 11.58
CA LEU A 413 8.09 -1.10 11.16
C LEU A 413 9.60 -1.21 11.47
N ASP A 414 10.16 -0.23 12.18
CA ASP A 414 11.58 -0.08 12.54
C ASP A 414 12.54 -0.06 11.34
N TYR A 415 12.10 0.47 10.20
CA TYR A 415 12.98 0.75 9.06
C TYR A 415 13.81 2.02 9.23
N ILE A 416 13.27 2.98 9.97
CA ILE A 416 13.89 4.29 10.21
C ILE A 416 13.70 4.72 11.66
N ASP A 417 14.63 5.52 12.17
CA ASP A 417 14.51 6.16 13.47
C ASP A 417 13.49 7.31 13.44
N GLY A 418 12.94 7.63 14.61
CA GLY A 418 12.29 8.91 14.89
C GLY A 418 13.25 9.84 15.66
N ARG A 419 13.32 11.12 15.29
CA ARG A 419 14.17 12.11 15.99
C ARG A 419 13.45 13.45 16.15
N GLU A 420 13.63 14.05 17.31
CA GLU A 420 13.29 15.47 17.53
C GLU A 420 14.34 16.35 16.87
N GLN A 421 13.91 17.47 16.29
CA GLN A 421 14.80 18.44 15.64
C GLN A 421 14.68 19.82 16.31
#